data_AF-A0A7V0J1D0-F1
#
_entry.id   AF-A0A7V0J1D0-F1
#
_cell.length_a   1.000
_cell.length_b   1.000
_cell.length_c   1.000
_cell.angle_alpha   90.00
_cell.angle_beta   90.00
_cell.angle_gamma   90.00
#
_symmetry.space_group_name_H-M   'P 1'
#
loop_
_entity.id
_entity.type
_entity.pdbx_description
1 polymer ?
#
loop_
_entity_poly.entity_id
_entity_poly.type
_entity_poly.pdbx_seq_one_letter_code
_entity_poly.pdbx_strand_id
1 'polypeptide(L)' 'PLDARAARLVKLGIAIGALAEGAVRSNVRKSLQAGSSPQEIRQVALGAITTVGFPAAVAALGWIDEVLEAG' A
#
# COMPACT_ATOMS: atom_id res chain seq x y z
N PRO A 1 17.01 -9.71 -8.70
CA PRO A 1 16.45 -9.61 -7.33
C PRO A 1 15.62 -8.32 -7.18
N LEU A 2 14.57 -8.31 -6.36
CA LEU A 2 13.82 -7.06 -6.08
C LEU A 2 14.65 -6.14 -5.19
N ASP A 3 14.68 -4.85 -5.50
CA ASP A 3 15.26 -3.85 -4.61
C ASP A 3 14.37 -3.60 -3.38
N ALA A 4 14.87 -2.83 -2.42
CA ALA A 4 14.16 -2.55 -1.18
C ALA A 4 12.80 -1.87 -1.43
N ARG A 5 12.73 -0.97 -2.41
CA ARG A 5 11.51 -0.21 -2.76
C ARG A 5 10.45 -1.14 -3.35
N ALA A 6 10.81 -1.91 -4.37
CA ALA A 6 9.95 -2.90 -5.01
C ALA A 6 9.46 -3.96 -4.02
N ALA A 7 10.34 -4.45 -3.13
CA ALA A 7 9.96 -5.42 -2.10
C ALA A 7 8.92 -4.86 -1.11
N ARG A 8 8.94 -3.56 -0.81
CA ARG A 8 7.93 -2.92 0.05
C ARG A 8 6.58 -2.77 -0.65
N LEU A 9 6.58 -2.34 -1.92
CA LEU A 9 5.36 -2.21 -2.70
C LEU A 9 4.68 -3.57 -2.93
N VAL A 10 5.45 -4.63 -3.15
CA VAL A 10 4.92 -6.02 -3.22
C VAL A 10 4.26 -6.42 -1.89
N LYS A 11 4.94 -6.16 -0.76
CA LYS A 11 4.37 -6.47 0.57
C LYS A 11 3.12 -5.64 0.89
N LEU A 12 3.06 -4.40 0.41
CA LEU A 12 1.86 -3.58 0.50
C LEU A 12 0.71 -4.23 -0.29
N GLY A 13 0.94 -4.65 -1.54
CA GLY A 13 -0.07 -5.34 -2.35
C GLY A 13 -0.59 -6.62 -1.68
N ILE A 14 0.31 -7.42 -1.08
CA ILE A 14 -0.08 -8.62 -0.31
C ILE A 14 -0.93 -8.24 0.92
N ALA A 15 -0.56 -7.18 1.65
CA ALA A 15 -1.32 -6.72 2.81
C ALA A 15 -2.73 -6.23 2.44
N ILE A 16 -2.86 -5.56 1.28
CA ILE A 16 -4.15 -5.16 0.71
C ILE A 16 -4.97 -6.40 0.36
N GLY A 17 -4.36 -7.37 -0.32
CA GLY A 17 -4.96 -8.68 -0.64
C GLY A 17 -5.49 -9.43 0.58
N ALA A 18 -4.80 -9.31 1.70
CA ALA A 18 -5.18 -9.94 2.96
C ALA A 18 -6.14 -9.09 3.81
N LEU A 19 -6.55 -7.90 3.34
CA LEU A 19 -7.37 -6.93 4.10
C LEU A 19 -6.79 -6.63 5.50
N ALA A 20 -5.47 -6.65 5.62
CA ALA A 20 -4.78 -6.53 6.89
C ALA A 20 -4.39 -5.06 7.15
N GLU A 21 -5.31 -4.26 7.71
CA GLU A 21 -5.14 -2.82 7.93
C GLU A 21 -3.80 -2.45 8.58
N GLY A 22 -3.45 -3.07 9.70
CA GLY A 22 -2.19 -2.79 10.40
C GLY A 22 -0.96 -3.06 9.54
N ALA A 23 -1.02 -4.09 8.67
CA ALA A 23 0.04 -4.41 7.73
C ALA A 23 0.09 -3.43 6.56
N VAL A 24 -1.05 -2.95 6.06
CA VAL A 24 -1.12 -1.89 5.04
C VAL A 24 -0.44 -0.63 5.59
N ARG A 25 -0.88 -0.14 6.74
CA ARG A 25 -0.30 1.07 7.39
C ARG A 25 1.21 0.92 7.65
N SER A 26 1.64 -0.25 8.12
CA SER A 26 3.07 -0.53 8.34
C SER A 26 3.86 -0.45 7.04
N ASN A 27 3.36 -1.07 5.97
CA ASN A 27 4.05 -1.07 4.68
C ASN A 27 4.05 0.31 4.02
N VAL A 28 3.06 1.18 4.24
CA VAL A 28 3.10 2.58 3.77
C VAL A 28 4.30 3.32 4.36
N ARG A 29 4.44 3.35 5.70
CA ARG A 29 5.58 4.00 6.37
C ARG A 29 6.92 3.45 5.90
N LYS A 30 7.02 2.12 5.78
CA LYS A 30 8.23 1.44 5.32
C LYS A 30 8.53 1.67 3.83
N SER A 31 7.50 1.90 3.00
CA SER A 31 7.66 2.24 1.58
C SER A 31 8.19 3.66 1.41
N LEU A 32 7.70 4.61 2.21
CA LEU A 32 8.22 5.97 2.27
C LEU A 32 9.69 5.99 2.70
N GLN A 33 10.03 5.27 3.76
CA GLN A 33 11.43 5.11 4.22
C GLN A 33 12.34 4.47 3.15
N ALA A 34 11.78 3.65 2.27
CA ALA A 34 12.49 3.05 1.14
C ALA A 34 12.51 3.95 -0.12
N GLY A 35 12.04 5.20 -0.03
CA GLY A 35 12.05 6.17 -1.11
C GLY A 35 10.90 6.05 -2.12
N SER A 36 9.82 5.32 -1.79
CA SER A 36 8.61 5.32 -2.63
C SER A 36 7.88 6.65 -2.50
N SER A 37 7.34 7.16 -3.60
CA SER A 37 6.49 8.35 -3.54
C SER A 37 5.08 8.01 -3.04
N PRO A 38 4.34 8.97 -2.46
CA PRO A 38 2.93 8.77 -2.11
C PRO A 38 2.06 8.29 -3.29
N GLN A 39 2.38 8.75 -4.50
CA GLN A 39 1.64 8.39 -5.72
C GLN A 39 1.85 6.91 -6.09
N GLU A 40 3.08 6.41 -5.94
CA GLU A 40 3.40 4.99 -6.16
C GLU A 40 2.70 4.09 -5.15
N ILE A 41 2.62 4.53 -3.89
CA ILE A 41 1.93 3.80 -2.81
C ILE A 41 0.42 3.72 -3.12
N ARG A 42 -0.23 4.84 -3.47
CA ARG A 42 -1.65 4.86 -3.88
C ARG A 42 -1.91 3.98 -5.10
N GLN A 43 -0.98 3.96 -6.06
CA GLN A 43 -1.10 3.14 -7.26
C GLN A 43 -1.16 1.64 -6.94
N VAL A 44 -0.55 1.16 -5.84
CA VAL A 44 -0.70 -0.23 -5.41
C VAL A 44 -2.16 -0.56 -5.06
N ALA A 45 -2.86 0.35 -4.37
CA ALA A 45 -4.27 0.18 -4.04
C ALA A 45 -5.15 0.21 -5.31
N LEU A 46 -4.90 1.17 -6.20
CA LEU A 46 -5.62 1.27 -7.48
C LEU A 46 -5.40 0.03 -8.36
N GLY A 47 -4.17 -0.47 -8.41
CA GLY A 47 -3.84 -1.71 -9.14
C GLY A 47 -4.48 -2.96 -8.53
N ALA A 48 -4.78 -2.95 -7.23
CA ALA A 48 -5.45 -4.06 -6.56
C ALA A 48 -6.94 -4.17 -6.89
N ILE A 49 -7.58 -3.13 -7.45
CA ILE A 49 -9.03 -3.13 -7.77
C ILE A 49 -9.45 -4.36 -8.57
N THR A 50 -8.67 -4.77 -9.57
CA THR A 50 -8.99 -5.92 -10.43
C THR A 50 -8.72 -7.27 -9.78
N THR A 51 -8.06 -7.29 -8.62
CA THR A 51 -7.68 -8.51 -7.90
C THR A 51 -8.55 -8.74 -6.67
N VAL A 52 -8.77 -7.69 -5.86
CA VAL A 52 -9.51 -7.77 -4.59
C VAL A 52 -10.91 -7.15 -4.67
N GLY A 53 -11.26 -6.52 -5.79
CA GLY A 53 -12.50 -5.80 -5.98
C GLY A 53 -12.45 -4.35 -5.47
N PHE A 54 -13.39 -3.53 -5.96
CA PHE A 54 -13.45 -2.11 -5.64
C PHE A 54 -13.58 -1.80 -4.13
N PRO A 55 -14.47 -2.46 -3.36
CA PRO A 55 -14.63 -2.13 -1.94
C PRO A 55 -13.36 -2.33 -1.11
N ALA A 56 -12.67 -3.45 -1.33
CA ALA A 56 -11.42 -3.77 -0.63
C ALA A 56 -10.28 -2.80 -0.98
N ALA A 57 -10.15 -2.46 -2.27
CA ALA A 57 -9.14 -1.51 -2.73
C ALA A 57 -9.38 -0.09 -2.18
N VAL A 58 -10.63 0.36 -2.10
CA VAL A 58 -10.99 1.66 -1.53
C VAL A 58 -10.74 1.72 -0.02
N ALA A 59 -11.07 0.64 0.72
CA ALA A 59 -10.73 0.55 2.14
C ALA A 59 -9.21 0.68 2.37
N ALA A 60 -8.42 -0.04 1.57
CA ALA A 60 -6.96 0.07 1.61
C ALA A 60 -6.45 1.47 1.27
N LEU A 61 -7.05 2.15 0.27
CA LEU A 61 -6.71 3.51 -0.07
C LEU A 61 -6.96 4.47 1.10
N GLY A 62 -8.06 4.32 1.82
CA GLY A 62 -8.34 5.08 3.05
C GLY A 62 -7.25 4.90 4.10
N TRP A 63 -6.86 3.66 4.41
CA TRP A 63 -5.77 3.40 5.37
C TRP A 63 -4.41 3.94 4.91
N ILE A 64 -4.17 3.96 3.60
CA ILE A 64 -2.96 4.56 3.00
C ILE A 64 -2.98 6.07 3.23
N ASP A 65 -4.08 6.74 2.88
CA ASP A 65 -4.21 8.19 2.96
C ASP A 65 -4.09 8.68 4.40
N GLU A 66 -4.71 8.01 5.36
CA GLU A 66 -4.55 8.34 6.78
C GLU A 66 -3.09 8.32 7.25
N VAL A 67 -2.27 7.41 6.72
CA VAL A 67 -0.83 7.37 7.07
C VAL A 67 -0.05 8.46 6.34
N LEU A 68 -0.42 8.80 5.11
CA LEU A 68 0.23 9.85 4.32
C LEU A 68 -0.10 11.26 4.83
N GLU A 69 -1.27 11.44 5.45
CA GLU A 69 -1.72 12.72 6.02
C GLU A 69 -1.28 12.94 7.47
N ALA A 70 -0.92 11.88 8.20
CA ALA A 70 -0.47 11.95 9.59
C ALA A 70 1.03 12.31 9.77
N GLY A 71 1.77 12.55 8.68
CA GLY A 71 3.20 12.90 8.68
C GLY A 71 3.47 14.15 7.86
#